data_AF-A0A7V9AIC3-F1
#
_entry.id   AF-A0A7V9AIC3-F1
#
_cell.length_a   1.000
_cell.length_b   1.000
_cell.length_c   1.000
_cell.angle_alpha   90.00
_cell.angle_beta   90.00
_cell.angle_gamma   90.00
#
_symmetry.space_group_name_H-M   'P 1'
#
loop_
_entity.id
_entity.type
_entity.pdbx_description
1 polymer ?
#
loop_
_entity_poly.entity_id
_entity_poly.type
_entity_poly.pdbx_seq_one_letter_code
_entity_poly.pdbx_strand_id
1 'polypeptide(L)' 'MAMKWWVGGILALCLLVAIIMVFREAFRGPTFRAEDHASCAECIAAIPREWGQGSMERSGAETACMYVHQELPR' A
#
# COMPACT_ATOMS: atom_id res chain seq x y z
N MET A 1 -11.14 -46.25 -3.64
CA MET A 1 -10.50 -45.06 -3.00
C MET A 1 -10.54 -43.89 -3.99
N ALA A 2 -11.68 -43.18 -4.09
CA ALA A 2 -11.89 -42.13 -5.10
C ALA A 2 -12.00 -40.71 -4.50
N MET A 3 -11.80 -40.56 -3.18
CA MET A 3 -12.03 -39.29 -2.48
C MET A 3 -10.81 -38.35 -2.43
N LYS A 4 -9.60 -38.82 -2.76
CA LYS A 4 -8.35 -38.05 -2.61
C LYS A 4 -8.19 -36.87 -3.58
N TRP A 5 -8.80 -36.96 -4.77
CA TRP A 5 -8.64 -35.94 -5.83
C TRP A 5 -9.34 -34.62 -5.50
N TRP A 6 -10.51 -34.71 -4.85
CA TRP A 6 -11.30 -33.53 -4.44
C TRP A 6 -10.63 -32.76 -3.31
N VAL A 7 -10.01 -33.48 -2.36
CA VAL A 7 -9.32 -32.86 -1.23
C VAL A 7 -8.15 -32.00 -1.70
N GLY A 8 -7.36 -32.47 -2.68
CA GLY A 8 -6.25 -31.69 -3.25
C GLY A 8 -6.72 -30.41 -3.95
N GLY A 9 -7.81 -30.48 -4.72
CA GLY A 9 -8.40 -29.32 -5.37
C GLY A 9 -8.95 -28.28 -4.39
N ILE A 10 -9.63 -28.74 -3.34
CA ILE A 10 -10.17 -27.86 -2.29
C ILE A 10 -9.02 -27.17 -1.53
N LEU A 11 -7.96 -27.92 -1.18
CA LEU A 11 -6.80 -27.35 -0.47
C LEU A 11 -6.11 -26.27 -1.31
N ALA A 12 -5.90 -26.53 -2.60
CA ALA A 12 -5.31 -25.56 -3.53
C ALA A 12 -6.17 -24.31 -3.67
N LEU A 13 -7.50 -24.46 -3.74
CA LEU A 13 -8.43 -23.34 -3.79
C LEU A 13 -8.38 -22.49 -2.52
N CYS A 14 -8.39 -23.12 -1.34
CA CYS A 14 -8.27 -22.42 -0.05
C CYS A 14 -6.95 -21.66 0.05
N LEU A 15 -5.84 -22.25 -0.40
CA LEU A 15 -4.53 -21.60 -0.42
C LEU A 15 -4.52 -20.37 -1.34
N LEU A 16 -5.12 -20.50 -2.52
CA LEU A 16 -5.21 -19.42 -3.50
C LEU A 16 -6.07 -18.25 -2.99
N VAL A 17 -7.19 -18.53 -2.33
CA VAL A 17 -8.03 -17.51 -1.68
C VAL A 17 -7.27 -16.79 -0.57
N ALA A 18 -6.51 -17.51 0.26
CA ALA A 18 -5.70 -16.92 1.32
C ALA A 18 -4.62 -15.99 0.75
N ILE A 19 -3.94 -16.40 -0.33
CA ILE A 19 -2.96 -15.54 -1.03
C ILE A 19 -3.65 -14.28 -1.54
N ILE A 20 -4.79 -14.40 -2.23
CA ILE A 20 -5.54 -13.24 -2.74
C ILE A 20 -5.93 -12.29 -1.59
N MET A 21 -6.37 -12.81 -0.44
CA MET A 21 -6.70 -11.98 0.71
C MET A 21 -5.48 -11.22 1.24
N VAL A 22 -4.34 -11.88 1.41
CA VAL A 22 -3.10 -11.22 1.86
C VAL A 22 -2.65 -10.13 0.89
N PHE A 23 -2.71 -10.41 -0.42
CA PHE A 23 -2.42 -9.41 -1.45
C PHE A 23 -3.41 -8.25 -1.40
N ARG A 24 -4.71 -8.52 -1.26
CA ARG A 24 -5.70 -7.45 -1.12
C ARG A 24 -5.46 -6.61 0.13
N GLU A 25 -5.05 -7.20 1.24
CA GLU A 25 -4.70 -6.45 2.46
C GLU A 25 -3.46 -5.56 2.22
N ALA A 26 -2.42 -6.11 1.59
CA ALA A 26 -1.19 -5.39 1.27
C ALA A 26 -1.40 -4.24 0.26
N PHE A 27 -2.33 -4.41 -0.68
CA PHE A 27 -2.66 -3.42 -1.72
C PHE A 27 -3.92 -2.58 -1.39
N ARG A 28 -4.58 -2.83 -0.25
CA ARG A 28 -5.71 -2.01 0.23
C ARG A 28 -5.25 -0.75 0.95
N GLY A 29 -3.98 -0.68 1.33
CA GLY A 29 -3.40 0.56 1.83
C GLY A 29 -3.50 1.64 0.75
N PRO A 30 -3.75 2.89 1.14
CA PRO A 30 -3.83 3.97 0.17
C PRO A 30 -2.46 4.12 -0.49
N THR A 31 -2.41 4.15 -1.81
CA THR A 31 -1.16 4.31 -2.54
C THR A 31 -0.87 5.79 -2.69
N PHE A 32 0.27 6.25 -2.16
CA PHE A 32 0.73 7.63 -2.33
C PHE A 32 1.98 7.66 -3.20
N ARG A 33 2.04 8.65 -4.11
CA ARG A 33 3.20 8.86 -4.98
C ARG A 33 3.50 10.35 -5.05
N ALA A 34 4.63 10.75 -4.48
CA ALA A 34 5.02 12.16 -4.42
C ALA A 34 5.24 12.79 -5.82
N GLU A 35 5.63 11.98 -6.80
CA GLU A 35 5.91 12.40 -8.18
C GLU A 35 4.66 12.81 -8.98
N ASP A 36 3.47 12.40 -8.54
CA ASP A 36 2.22 12.63 -9.28
C ASP A 36 1.62 14.02 -8.99
N HIS A 37 2.32 14.87 -8.21
CA HIS A 37 1.84 16.19 -7.75
C HIS A 37 2.71 17.33 -8.28
N ALA A 38 2.10 18.48 -8.60
CA ALA A 38 2.80 19.60 -9.24
C ALA A 38 3.55 20.51 -8.25
N SER A 39 3.17 20.50 -6.97
CA SER A 39 3.77 21.31 -5.92
C SER A 39 3.82 20.59 -4.58
N CYS A 40 4.73 20.99 -3.68
CA CYS A 40 4.84 20.38 -2.36
C CYS A 40 3.56 20.53 -1.52
N ALA A 41 2.90 21.68 -1.60
CA ALA A 41 1.63 21.91 -0.90
C ALA A 41 0.52 20.96 -1.36
N GLU A 42 0.43 20.72 -2.68
CA GLU A 42 -0.51 19.75 -3.25
C GLU A 42 -0.14 18.31 -2.86
N CYS A 43 1.15 17.97 -2.92
CA CYS A 43 1.69 16.68 -2.54
C CYS A 43 1.34 16.33 -1.08
N ILE A 44 1.59 17.25 -0.14
CA ILE A 44 1.27 17.05 1.29
C ILE A 44 -0.24 16.96 1.51
N ALA A 45 -1.04 17.75 0.80
CA ALA A 45 -2.49 17.71 0.91
C ALA A 45 -3.09 16.40 0.39
N ALA A 46 -2.43 15.74 -0.56
CA ALA A 46 -2.83 14.46 -1.12
C ALA A 46 -2.44 13.25 -0.25
N ILE A 47 -1.67 13.45 0.82
CA ILE A 47 -1.29 12.37 1.74
C ILE A 47 -2.57 11.79 2.40
N PRO A 48 -2.78 10.47 2.30
CA PRO A 48 -3.96 9.81 2.86
C PRO A 48 -4.15 10.13 4.34
N ARG A 49 -5.36 10.58 4.72
CA ARG A 49 -5.69 10.90 6.12
C ARG A 49 -5.78 9.67 7.03
N GLU A 50 -5.95 8.49 6.42
CA GLU A 50 -5.96 7.19 7.11
C GLU A 50 -4.56 6.76 7.59
N TRP A 51 -3.49 7.31 7.01
CA TRP A 51 -2.17 7.29 7.63
C TRP A 51 -2.18 8.28 8.77
N GLY A 52 -2.46 7.78 9.97
CA GLY A 52 -2.62 8.59 11.18
C GLY A 52 -1.51 9.63 11.35
N GLN A 53 -1.83 10.74 12.01
CA GLN A 53 -0.81 11.76 12.31
C GLN A 53 0.34 11.14 13.14
N GLY A 54 1.57 11.40 12.71
CA GLY A 54 2.77 10.85 13.33
C GLY A 54 3.08 9.39 12.97
N SER A 55 2.34 8.76 12.06
CA SER A 55 2.71 7.44 11.55
C SER A 55 3.97 7.51 10.69
N MET A 56 4.70 6.39 10.58
CA MET A 56 5.89 6.32 9.73
C MET A 56 5.54 6.52 8.26
N GLU A 57 4.39 6.02 7.81
CA GLU A 57 3.89 6.15 6.44
C GLU A 57 3.66 7.62 6.07
N ARG A 58 2.96 8.36 6.95
CA ARG A 58 2.71 9.78 6.75
C ARG A 58 4.00 10.58 6.75
N SER A 59 4.89 10.34 7.72
CA SER A 59 6.16 11.06 7.84
C SER A 59 7.09 10.79 6.65
N GLY A 60 7.11 9.56 6.16
CA GLY A 60 7.84 9.18 4.95
C GLY A 60 7.27 9.87 3.70
N ALA A 61 5.94 9.95 3.58
CA ALA A 61 5.28 10.65 2.48
C ALA A 61 5.55 12.16 2.49
N GLU A 62 5.48 12.80 3.66
CA GLU A 62 5.82 14.22 3.83
C GLU A 62 7.28 14.49 3.43
N THR A 63 8.22 13.63 3.88
CA THR A 63 9.65 13.73 3.50
C THR A 63 9.86 13.53 2.00
N ALA A 64 9.15 12.57 1.39
CA ALA A 64 9.23 12.33 -0.05
C ALA A 64 8.73 13.55 -0.85
N CYS A 65 7.64 14.20 -0.42
CA CYS A 65 7.18 15.45 -1.04
C CYS A 65 8.25 16.53 -1.00
N MET A 66 8.83 16.78 0.18
CA MET A 66 9.87 17.80 0.33
C MET A 66 11.11 17.49 -0.51
N TYR A 67 11.44 16.20 -0.70
CA TYR A 67 12.57 15.77 -1.51
C TYR A 67 12.33 15.98 -3.00
N VAL A 68 11.19 15.50 -3.51
CA VAL A 68 10.80 15.62 -4.93
C VAL A 68 10.71 17.09 -5.34
N HIS A 69 10.18 17.95 -4.46
CA HIS A 69 10.00 19.38 -4.72
C HIS A 69 11.18 20.26 -4.25
N GLN A 70 12.30 19.66 -3.83
CA GLN A 70 13.54 20.36 -3.42
C GLN A 70 13.36 21.38 -2.28
N GLU A 71 12.42 21.14 -1.37
CA GLU A 71 12.21 21.98 -0.18
C GLU A 71 13.04 21.52 1.02
N LEU A 72 13.72 20.37 0.92
CA LEU A 72 14.72 19.95 1.90
C LEU A 72 16.00 20.80 1.76
N PRO A 73 16.49 21.45 2.84
CA PRO A 73 17.80 22.08 2.82
C PRO A 73 18.86 21.01 2.56
N ARG A 74 19.75 21.28 1.60
CA ARG A 74 20.91 20.42 1.31
C ARG A 74 21.92 20.42 2.45
#